data_AF-A0A7S1ADQ2-F1
#
_entry.id   AF-A0A7S1ADQ2-F1
#
_cell.length_a   1.000
_cell.length_b   1.000
_cell.length_c   1.000
_cell.angle_alpha   90.00
_cell.angle_beta   90.00
_cell.angle_gamma   90.00
#
_symmetry.space_group_name_H-M   'P 1'
#
loop_
_entity.id
_entity.type
_entity.pdbx_description
1 polymer ?
#
loop_
_entity_poly.entity_id
_entity_poly.type
_entity_poly.pdbx_seq_one_letter_code
_entity_poly.pdbx_strand_id
1 'polypeptide(L)'
;GETPPSLVVDDADENEEGEEAKTNEDVALQGVVVGKDVAQSTGGQTYVLKINIHRVEELAKIGGSYPIPYVTVEFQHNLLKTEPASSPTELHNFNVTCRFPLKTPIYEDIIVIKLWHNGWMVTPEPL
;
A
#
# COMPACT_ATOMS: atom_id res chain seq x y z
N GLY A 1 -46.81 57.52 -0.62
CA GLY A 1 -46.03 57.27 -1.85
C GLY A 1 -44.59 57.53 -1.50
N GLU A 2 -43.61 56.73 -1.90
CA GLU A 2 -43.51 55.85 -3.06
C GLU A 2 -42.53 54.70 -2.73
N THR A 3 -42.58 53.62 -3.49
CA THR A 3 -41.53 52.59 -3.64
C THR A 3 -41.28 52.43 -5.14
N PRO A 4 -40.13 51.94 -5.64
CA PRO A 4 -38.69 52.19 -5.41
C PRO A 4 -37.98 52.64 -6.72
N PRO A 5 -36.64 52.59 -6.85
CA PRO A 5 -36.09 52.06 -8.10
C PRO A 5 -35.10 50.91 -7.90
N SER A 6 -34.77 50.30 -9.04
CA SER A 6 -34.56 48.88 -9.30
C SER A 6 -33.11 48.39 -9.28
N LEU A 7 -33.00 47.06 -9.19
CA LEU A 7 -31.84 46.22 -9.52
C LEU A 7 -31.07 46.75 -10.74
N VAL A 8 -29.76 46.91 -10.56
CA VAL A 8 -28.77 46.86 -11.64
C VAL A 8 -27.90 45.66 -11.32
N VAL A 9 -28.14 44.58 -12.04
CA VAL A 9 -27.24 43.42 -12.14
C VAL A 9 -26.59 43.55 -13.50
N ASP A 10 -25.28 43.69 -13.53
CA ASP A 10 -24.47 43.40 -14.71
C ASP A 10 -23.12 42.82 -14.26
N ASP A 11 -22.75 41.76 -14.96
CA ASP A 11 -21.89 40.64 -14.59
C ASP A 11 -20.41 40.98 -14.33
N ALA A 12 -19.84 40.37 -13.28
CA ALA A 12 -18.43 39.99 -13.24
C ALA A 12 -18.28 38.66 -12.49
N ASP A 13 -18.03 37.64 -13.32
CA ASP A 13 -17.56 36.29 -13.07
C ASP A 13 -16.45 36.21 -12.00
N GLU A 14 -16.64 35.36 -10.99
CA GLU A 14 -15.58 34.59 -10.33
C GLU A 14 -16.22 33.47 -9.49
N ASN A 15 -16.46 32.33 -10.14
CA ASN A 15 -16.72 31.05 -9.48
C ASN A 15 -15.50 30.66 -8.63
N GLU A 16 -15.54 30.88 -7.32
CA GLU A 16 -14.66 30.18 -6.39
C GLU A 16 -15.21 28.77 -6.15
N GLU A 17 -14.87 27.86 -7.08
CA GLU A 17 -15.04 26.42 -6.93
C GLU A 17 -14.09 25.94 -5.83
N GLY A 18 -14.62 25.76 -4.62
CA GLY A 18 -13.89 25.13 -3.53
C GLY A 18 -13.53 23.70 -3.92
N GLU A 19 -12.26 23.47 -4.26
CA GLU A 19 -11.68 22.14 -4.41
C GLU A 19 -11.74 21.39 -3.07
N GLU A 20 -12.83 20.65 -2.85
CA GLU A 20 -12.85 19.57 -1.88
C GLU A 20 -11.86 18.50 -2.34
N ALA A 21 -10.66 18.50 -1.74
CA ALA A 21 -9.71 17.42 -1.86
C ALA A 21 -10.35 16.12 -1.33
N LYS A 22 -10.95 15.34 -2.23
CA LYS A 22 -11.37 13.96 -1.96
C LYS A 22 -10.13 13.11 -1.78
N THR A 23 -9.68 12.98 -0.53
CA THR A 23 -8.75 11.90 -0.17
C THR A 23 -9.53 10.59 -0.32
N ASN A 24 -9.20 9.82 -1.35
CA ASN A 24 -9.75 8.49 -1.58
C ASN A 24 -9.34 7.54 -0.44
N GLU A 25 -10.09 7.57 0.66
CA GLU A 25 -9.98 6.62 1.78
C GLU A 25 -11.23 5.74 1.88
N ASP A 26 -11.78 5.31 0.75
CA ASP A 26 -12.91 4.39 0.75
C ASP A 26 -12.67 3.24 -0.24
N VAL A 27 -11.99 2.18 0.25
CA VAL A 27 -12.11 0.85 -0.34
C VAL A 27 -13.07 0.08 0.56
N ALA A 28 -14.34 0.10 0.17
CA ALA A 28 -15.43 -0.61 0.81
C ALA A 28 -15.08 -2.10 1.02
N LEU A 29 -14.71 -2.47 2.25
CA LEU A 29 -14.58 -3.84 2.72
C LEU A 29 -15.93 -4.36 3.22
N GLN A 30 -16.99 -4.28 2.40
CA GLN A 30 -18.27 -4.90 2.73
C GLN A 30 -18.79 -5.68 1.54
N GLY A 31 -18.59 -7.02 1.57
CA GLY A 31 -19.21 -7.90 0.58
C GLY A 31 -18.59 -9.27 0.35
N VAL A 32 -17.64 -9.77 1.14
CA VAL A 32 -17.19 -11.17 0.99
C VAL A 32 -18.23 -12.09 1.64
N VAL A 33 -19.21 -12.50 0.83
CA VAL A 33 -20.13 -13.59 1.17
C VAL A 33 -19.33 -14.90 1.17
N VAL A 34 -19.04 -15.43 2.36
CA VAL A 34 -18.49 -16.78 2.54
C VAL A 34 -19.63 -17.77 2.34
N GLY A 35 -19.59 -18.52 1.23
CA GLY A 35 -20.54 -19.60 0.98
C GLY A 35 -21.01 -19.69 -0.46
N LYS A 36 -20.11 -20.05 -1.36
CA LYS A 36 -20.51 -20.72 -2.60
C LYS A 36 -19.41 -21.68 -2.98
N ASP A 37 -19.74 -22.97 -3.00
CA ASP A 37 -18.88 -24.02 -3.52
C ASP A 37 -18.41 -23.61 -4.93
N VAL A 38 -17.16 -23.19 -5.04
CA VAL A 38 -16.58 -22.80 -6.32
C VAL A 38 -16.17 -24.09 -7.01
N ALA A 39 -17.09 -24.62 -7.81
CA ALA A 39 -16.73 -25.51 -8.91
C ALA A 39 -15.64 -24.82 -9.73
N GLN A 40 -14.45 -25.43 -9.79
CA GLN A 40 -13.31 -24.94 -10.55
C GLN A 40 -13.71 -24.75 -12.02
N SER A 41 -14.00 -23.50 -12.41
CA SER A 41 -14.18 -23.15 -13.81
C SER A 41 -12.80 -22.94 -14.44
N THR A 42 -12.58 -23.63 -15.55
CA THR A 42 -11.36 -23.65 -16.37
C THR A 42 -11.12 -22.34 -17.15
N GLY A 43 -11.38 -21.19 -16.51
CA GLY A 43 -11.28 -19.85 -17.09
C GLY A 43 -11.25 -18.75 -16.03
N GLY A 44 -10.43 -18.92 -14.99
CA GLY A 44 -10.42 -18.04 -13.82
C GLY A 44 -10.01 -16.59 -14.14
N GLN A 45 -10.76 -15.65 -13.58
CA GLN A 45 -10.42 -14.23 -13.55
C GLN A 45 -9.00 -14.04 -13.00
N THR A 46 -8.18 -13.24 -13.68
CA THR A 46 -6.86 -12.86 -13.17
C THR A 46 -7.01 -11.71 -12.18
N TYR A 47 -6.35 -11.84 -11.04
CA TYR A 47 -6.27 -10.85 -9.98
C TYR A 47 -4.82 -10.40 -9.78
N VAL A 48 -4.64 -9.29 -9.08
CA VAL A 48 -3.32 -8.80 -8.66
C VAL A 48 -3.34 -8.61 -7.15
N LEU A 49 -2.55 -9.39 -6.44
CA LEU A 49 -2.26 -9.18 -5.03
C LEU A 49 -1.30 -7.99 -4.91
N LYS A 50 -1.73 -6.94 -4.22
CA LYS A 50 -0.92 -5.77 -3.91
C LYS A 50 -0.56 -5.79 -2.43
N ILE A 51 0.72 -5.75 -2.12
CA ILE A 51 1.23 -5.66 -0.76
C ILE A 51 1.97 -4.34 -0.64
N ASN A 52 1.42 -3.41 0.15
CA ASN A 52 2.00 -2.11 0.40
C ASN A 52 2.87 -2.18 1.65
N ILE A 53 4.16 -1.92 1.48
CA ILE A 53 5.13 -1.89 2.58
C ILE A 53 5.45 -0.42 2.84
N HIS A 54 4.98 0.09 3.98
CA HIS A 54 5.10 1.51 4.31
C HIS A 54 6.41 1.80 5.03
N ARG A 55 6.57 1.29 6.25
CA ARG A 55 7.70 1.60 7.11
C ARG A 55 8.01 0.48 8.09
N VAL A 56 9.21 0.53 8.65
CA VAL A 56 9.63 -0.21 9.83
C VAL A 56 10.17 0.78 10.86
N GLU A 57 9.88 0.55 12.14
CA GLU A 57 10.21 1.42 13.26
C GLU A 57 10.76 0.60 14.42
N GLU A 58 11.39 1.25 15.39
CA GLU A 58 11.90 0.64 16.63
C GLU A 58 12.89 -0.52 16.42
N LEU A 59 13.73 -0.43 15.39
CA LEU A 59 14.72 -1.47 15.12
C LEU A 59 15.78 -1.55 16.22
N ALA A 60 15.97 -2.73 16.77
CA ALA A 60 17.01 -3.00 17.74
C ALA A 60 18.41 -2.92 17.10
N LYS A 61 19.40 -2.49 17.89
CA LYS A 61 20.80 -2.50 17.47
C LYS A 61 21.34 -3.92 17.42
N ILE A 62 22.18 -4.20 16.43
CA ILE A 62 22.89 -5.46 16.22
C ILE A 62 24.38 -5.15 16.25
N GLY A 63 25.11 -5.80 17.16
CA GLY A 63 26.55 -5.53 17.32
C GLY A 63 26.88 -4.06 17.61
N GLY A 64 25.97 -3.31 18.23
CA GLY A 64 26.15 -1.90 18.60
C GLY A 64 25.76 -0.87 17.52
N SER A 65 25.43 -1.31 16.30
CA SER A 65 24.92 -0.43 15.22
C SER A 65 23.45 -0.75 14.94
N TYR A 66 22.70 0.21 14.40
CA TYR A 66 21.40 -0.10 13.81
C TYR A 66 21.56 -0.96 12.55
N PRO A 67 20.56 -1.76 12.19
CA PRO A 67 20.59 -2.52 10.95
C PRO A 67 20.37 -1.61 9.74
N ILE A 68 20.73 -2.15 8.58
CA ILE A 68 20.35 -1.64 7.26
C ILE A 68 19.17 -2.50 6.78
N PRO A 69 17.91 -2.12 7.05
CA PRO A 69 16.75 -2.99 6.81
C PRO A 69 16.41 -3.13 5.32
N TYR A 70 15.96 -4.32 4.92
CA TYR A 70 15.20 -4.56 3.69
C TYR A 70 14.13 -5.62 3.91
N VAL A 71 13.10 -5.65 3.06
CA VAL A 71 12.00 -6.62 3.15
C VAL A 71 12.04 -7.59 1.97
N THR A 72 11.73 -8.85 2.22
CA THR A 72 11.37 -9.82 1.17
C THR A 72 9.93 -10.25 1.34
N VAL A 73 9.24 -10.41 0.22
CA VAL A 73 7.86 -10.89 0.16
C VAL A 73 7.83 -12.12 -0.72
N GLU A 74 7.38 -13.24 -0.18
CA GLU A 74 7.21 -14.49 -0.90
C GLU A 74 5.72 -14.82 -1.04
N PHE A 75 5.31 -15.16 -2.26
CA PHE A 75 3.95 -15.58 -2.57
C PHE A 75 3.95 -16.60 -3.72
N GLN A 76 3.35 -17.78 -3.50
CA GLN A 76 3.30 -18.88 -4.49
C GLN A 76 4.67 -19.15 -5.16
N HIS A 77 5.72 -19.28 -4.36
CA HIS A 77 7.13 -19.48 -4.79
C HIS A 77 7.78 -18.30 -5.54
N ASN A 78 7.09 -17.17 -5.70
CA ASN A 78 7.70 -15.96 -6.22
C ASN A 78 8.22 -15.12 -5.06
N LEU A 79 9.47 -14.65 -5.17
CA LEU A 79 10.11 -13.81 -4.18
C LEU A 79 10.36 -12.41 -4.76
N LEU A 80 9.84 -11.38 -4.10
CA LEU A 80 10.20 -10.00 -4.34
C LEU A 80 11.04 -9.48 -3.18
N LYS A 81 11.95 -8.55 -3.47
CA LYS A 81 12.84 -7.91 -2.50
C LYS A 81 12.76 -6.40 -2.69
N THR A 82 12.72 -5.64 -1.60
CA THR A 82 12.84 -4.18 -1.61
C THR A 82 14.30 -3.76 -1.72
N GLU A 83 14.52 -2.53 -2.16
CA GLU A 83 15.81 -1.88 -1.92
C GLU A 83 16.05 -1.78 -0.40
N PRO A 84 17.31 -1.96 0.03
CA PRO A 84 17.68 -1.73 1.43
C PRO A 84 17.72 -0.24 1.75
N ALA A 85 17.65 0.09 3.04
CA ALA A 85 18.01 1.42 3.50
C ALA A 85 19.42 1.79 3.03
N SER A 86 19.65 3.08 2.77
CA SER A 86 20.97 3.58 2.32
C SER A 86 22.02 3.60 3.45
N SER A 87 21.59 3.61 4.71
CA SER A 87 22.44 3.68 5.89
C SER A 87 21.81 2.95 7.09
N PRO A 88 22.60 2.56 8.10
CA PRO A 88 22.09 2.08 9.39
C PRO A 88 21.03 3.01 9.97
N THR A 89 19.88 2.48 10.37
CA THR A 89 18.77 3.29 10.87
C THR A 89 17.85 2.52 11.81
N GLU A 90 17.26 3.23 12.78
CA GLU A 90 16.23 2.68 13.68
C GLU A 90 14.83 2.65 13.03
N LEU A 91 14.66 3.43 11.95
CA LEU A 91 13.42 3.61 11.21
C LEU A 91 13.70 3.72 9.72
N HIS A 92 12.90 3.06 8.89
CA HIS A 92 13.01 3.21 7.44
C HIS A 92 11.63 3.21 6.77
N ASN A 93 11.42 4.17 5.86
CA ASN A 93 10.24 4.23 5.01
C ASN A 93 10.55 3.57 3.67
N PHE A 94 9.85 2.49 3.36
CA PHE A 94 9.96 1.80 2.08
C PHE A 94 9.05 2.45 1.04
N ASN A 95 7.79 2.70 1.39
CA ASN A 95 6.75 3.25 0.51
C ASN A 95 6.69 2.55 -0.86
N VAL A 96 6.75 1.21 -0.86
CA VAL A 96 6.71 0.39 -2.07
C VAL A 96 5.47 -0.49 -2.13
N THR A 97 5.03 -0.82 -3.34
CA THR A 97 3.99 -1.83 -3.59
C THR A 97 4.60 -3.03 -4.30
N CYS A 98 4.61 -4.19 -3.63
CA CYS A 98 4.84 -5.48 -4.27
C CYS A 98 3.57 -5.93 -5.00
N ARG A 99 3.71 -6.46 -6.22
CA ARG A 99 2.58 -6.90 -7.05
C ARG A 99 2.80 -8.32 -7.54
N PHE A 100 1.89 -9.22 -7.20
CA PHE A 100 1.90 -10.60 -7.67
C PHE A 100 0.66 -10.84 -8.55
N PRO A 101 0.83 -11.26 -9.81
CA PRO A 101 -0.30 -11.76 -10.59
C PRO A 101 -0.71 -13.12 -10.03
N LEU A 102 -2.01 -13.33 -9.85
CA LEU A 102 -2.54 -14.63 -9.46
C LEU A 102 -3.88 -14.91 -10.12
N LYS A 103 -4.24 -16.19 -10.15
CA LYS A 103 -5.62 -16.61 -10.37
C LYS A 103 -6.44 -16.31 -9.12
N THR A 104 -7.73 -16.65 -9.12
CA THR A 104 -8.59 -16.51 -7.93
C THR A 104 -7.84 -16.91 -6.65
N PRO A 105 -7.63 -15.98 -5.70
CA PRO A 105 -6.98 -16.29 -4.44
C PRO A 105 -7.72 -17.42 -3.74
N ILE A 106 -6.97 -18.36 -3.18
CA ILE A 106 -7.53 -19.44 -2.38
C ILE A 106 -7.31 -19.15 -0.89
N TYR A 107 -8.17 -19.68 -0.04
CA TYR A 107 -8.10 -19.42 1.41
C TYR A 107 -6.77 -19.86 2.04
N GLU A 108 -6.12 -20.88 1.48
CA GLU A 108 -4.85 -21.43 1.96
C GLU A 108 -3.62 -20.72 1.38
N ASP A 109 -3.79 -19.65 0.60
CA ASP A 109 -2.68 -18.86 0.10
C ASP A 109 -1.90 -18.22 1.25
N ILE A 110 -0.58 -18.47 1.30
CA ILE A 110 0.32 -17.94 2.33
C ILE A 110 1.21 -16.86 1.72
N ILE A 111 1.21 -15.70 2.36
CA ILE A 111 2.16 -14.61 2.08
C ILE A 111 3.20 -14.64 3.18
N VAL A 112 4.48 -14.78 2.82
CA VAL A 112 5.59 -14.73 3.79
C VAL A 112 6.31 -13.40 3.63
N ILE A 113 6.33 -12.60 4.70
CA ILE A 113 7.05 -11.32 4.74
C ILE A 113 8.18 -11.46 5.75
N LYS A 114 9.40 -11.15 5.34
CA LYS A 114 10.59 -11.19 6.20
C LYS A 114 11.32 -9.86 6.13
N LEU A 115 11.78 -9.40 7.28
CA LEU A 115 12.66 -8.25 7.43
C LEU A 115 14.10 -8.74 7.63
N TRP A 116 15.07 -8.05 7.05
CA TRP A 116 16.45 -8.50 6.99
C TRP A 116 17.43 -7.36 7.23
N HIS A 117 18.62 -7.71 7.71
CA HIS A 117 19.78 -6.81 7.76
C HIS A 117 20.68 -7.01 6.54
N ASN A 118 20.95 -5.94 5.78
CA ASN A 118 21.94 -5.92 4.72
C ASN A 118 23.34 -5.54 5.25
N GLY A 119 24.06 -6.49 5.85
CA GLY A 119 25.44 -6.29 6.32
C GLY A 119 26.48 -6.61 5.24
N TRP A 120 27.53 -5.80 5.10
CA TRP A 120 28.53 -5.95 4.03
C TRP A 120 29.50 -7.15 4.20
N MET A 121 29.54 -7.76 5.38
CA MET A 121 30.43 -8.88 5.72
C MET A 121 29.74 -10.08 6.37
N VAL A 122 28.41 -10.05 6.48
CA VAL A 122 27.64 -11.14 7.06
C VAL A 122 26.62 -11.64 6.04
N THR A 123 26.41 -12.95 6.02
CA THR A 123 25.24 -13.54 5.36
C THR A 123 23.99 -12.81 5.85
N PRO A 124 23.04 -12.48 4.96
CA PRO A 124 21.81 -11.82 5.39
C PRO A 124 21.10 -12.66 6.45
N GLU A 125 20.85 -12.05 7.60
CA GLU A 125 20.12 -12.67 8.71
C GLU A 125 18.75 -11.99 8.86
N PRO A 126 17.70 -12.77 9.15
CA PRO A 126 16.38 -12.20 9.42
C PRO A 126 16.47 -11.38 10.72
N LEU A 127 15.82 -10.21 10.70
CA LEU A 127 15.69 -9.31 11.85
C LEU A 127 14.54 -9.73 12.78
#